data_AF-X1RAX8-F1
#
_entry.id   AF-X1RAX8-F1
#
_cell.length_a   1.000
_cell.length_b   1.000
_cell.length_c   1.000
_cell.angle_alpha   90.00
_cell.angle_beta   90.00
_cell.angle_gamma   90.00
#
_symmetry.space_group_name_H-M   'P 1'
#
loop_
_entity.id
_entity.type
_entity.pdbx_description
1 polymer ?
#
loop_
_entity_poly.entity_id
_entity_poly.type
_entity_poly.pdbx_seq_one_letter_code
_entity_poly.pdbx_strand_id
1 'polypeptide(L)'
;MRLCWTNDIPGILNWVEEIARMGRESQKQFLDYGLRIIRENFFININQGISDEINRMTQYESDFSVNFSKFIDKNNVFGITNEFNQASLHIGANANGKIVFLDMANKLAKLIKK
;
A
#
# COMPACT_ATOMS: atom_id res chain seq x y z
N MET A 1 -3.88 -5.58 0.47
CA MET A 1 -2.73 -5.60 1.41
C MET A 1 -2.86 -6.57 2.58
N ARG A 2 -4.04 -6.77 3.19
CA ARG A 2 -4.26 -7.81 4.22
C ARG A 2 -3.88 -9.24 3.76
N LEU A 3 -4.04 -9.51 2.46
CA LEU A 3 -3.77 -10.81 1.80
C LEU A 3 -2.27 -11.07 1.55
N CYS A 4 -1.45 -10.03 1.48
CA CYS A 4 0.00 -10.16 1.32
C CYS A 4 0.66 -10.77 2.58
N TRP A 5 -0.01 -10.68 3.73
CA TRP A 5 0.49 -11.16 5.02
C TRP A 5 0.21 -12.65 5.26
N THR A 6 -0.91 -13.17 4.77
CA THR A 6 -1.25 -14.60 4.86
C THR A 6 -0.56 -15.46 3.79
N ASN A 7 0.23 -14.85 2.89
CA ASN A 7 0.69 -15.49 1.66
C ASN A 7 -0.48 -16.12 0.87
N ASP A 8 -1.66 -15.49 0.97
CA ASP A 8 -2.87 -15.91 0.27
C ASP A 8 -2.77 -15.45 -1.19
N ILE A 9 -1.97 -16.20 -1.95
CA ILE A 9 -1.76 -16.01 -3.37
C ILE A 9 -3.11 -15.94 -4.13
N PRO A 10 -4.11 -16.81 -3.85
CA PRO A 10 -5.45 -16.67 -4.43
C PRO A 10 -6.09 -15.31 -4.16
N GLY A 11 -6.03 -14.83 -2.91
CA GLY A 11 -6.55 -13.52 -2.54
C GLY A 11 -5.84 -12.36 -3.24
N ILE A 12 -4.51 -12.42 -3.35
CA ILE A 12 -3.71 -11.42 -4.07
C ILE A 12 -4.13 -11.38 -5.55
N LEU A 13 -4.28 -12.54 -6.18
CA LEU A 13 -4.68 -12.62 -7.59
C LEU A 13 -6.07 -12.03 -7.83
N ASN A 14 -7.05 -12.32 -6.97
CA ASN A 14 -8.38 -11.73 -7.05
C ASN A 14 -8.35 -10.21 -6.92
N TRP A 15 -7.57 -9.69 -5.95
CA TRP A 15 -7.40 -8.25 -5.78
C TRP A 15 -6.71 -7.58 -6.97
N VAL A 16 -5.69 -8.21 -7.55
CA VAL A 16 -5.03 -7.74 -8.78
C VAL A 16 -6.04 -7.68 -9.92
N GLU A 17 -6.92 -8.68 -10.06
CA GLU A 17 -7.96 -8.67 -11.07
C GLU A 17 -8.96 -7.53 -10.89
N GLU A 18 -9.40 -7.28 -9.66
CA GLU A 18 -10.33 -6.20 -9.35
C GLU A 18 -9.73 -4.83 -9.69
N ILE A 19 -8.49 -4.57 -9.27
CA ILE A 19 -7.81 -3.30 -9.59
C ILE A 19 -7.53 -3.17 -11.07
N ALA A 20 -7.14 -4.25 -11.74
CA ALA A 20 -6.88 -4.20 -13.17
C ALA A 20 -8.14 -3.94 -14.01
N ARG A 21 -9.34 -4.26 -13.50
CA ARG A 21 -10.62 -3.89 -14.11
C ARG A 21 -10.95 -2.41 -13.94
N MET A 22 -10.33 -1.72 -12.98
CA MET A 22 -10.50 -0.28 -12.80
C MET A 22 -9.82 0.50 -13.95
N GLY A 23 -10.34 1.69 -14.23
CA GLY A 23 -9.69 2.60 -15.18
C GLY A 23 -8.32 3.06 -14.69
N ARG A 24 -7.42 3.39 -15.63
CA ARG A 24 -6.04 3.82 -15.34
C ARG A 24 -5.98 4.97 -14.33
N GLU A 25 -6.87 5.93 -14.46
CA GLU A 25 -6.89 7.08 -13.55
C GLU A 25 -7.24 6.67 -12.12
N SER A 26 -8.22 5.78 -11.97
CA SER A 26 -8.59 5.20 -10.68
C SER A 26 -7.45 4.35 -10.09
N GLN A 27 -6.67 3.64 -10.92
CA GLN A 27 -5.48 2.91 -10.49
C GLN A 27 -4.39 3.86 -9.94
N LYS A 28 -4.15 5.00 -10.60
CA LYS A 28 -3.21 6.02 -10.11
C LYS A 28 -3.68 6.65 -8.80
N GLN A 29 -4.96 7.00 -8.72
CA GLN A 29 -5.57 7.52 -7.49
C GLN A 29 -5.45 6.53 -6.33
N PHE A 30 -5.64 5.24 -6.60
CA PHE A 30 -5.42 4.19 -5.61
C PHE A 30 -3.97 4.15 -5.12
N LEU A 31 -2.99 4.21 -6.02
CA LEU A 31 -1.57 4.20 -5.66
C LEU A 31 -1.17 5.45 -4.85
N ASP A 32 -1.66 6.63 -5.24
CA ASP A 32 -1.42 7.88 -4.52
C ASP A 32 -2.05 7.88 -3.12
N TYR A 33 -3.29 7.41 -3.02
CA TYR A 33 -3.96 7.21 -1.73
C TYR A 33 -3.18 6.22 -0.85
N GLY A 34 -2.71 5.11 -1.42
CA GLY A 34 -1.87 4.14 -0.71
C GLY A 34 -0.58 4.76 -0.15
N LEU A 35 0.12 5.58 -0.95
CA LEU A 35 1.31 6.32 -0.51
C LEU A 35 1.02 7.29 0.64
N ARG A 36 -0.13 7.98 0.60
CA ARG A 36 -0.57 8.86 1.68
C ARG A 36 -0.80 8.07 2.97
N ILE A 37 -1.50 6.94 2.91
CA ILE A 37 -1.75 6.08 4.07
C ILE A 37 -0.44 5.53 4.64
N ILE A 38 0.50 5.09 3.80
CA ILE A 38 1.83 4.62 4.25
C ILE A 38 2.56 5.73 5.02
N ARG A 39 2.55 6.97 4.49
CA ARG A 39 3.19 8.12 5.13
C ARG A 39 2.57 8.46 6.47
N GLU A 40 1.24 8.52 6.54
CA GLU A 40 0.50 8.81 7.78
C GLU A 40 0.78 7.72 8.84
N ASN A 41 0.73 6.44 8.45
CA ASN A 41 1.04 5.32 9.34
C ASN A 41 2.48 5.33 9.85
N PHE A 42 3.44 5.67 8.99
CA PHE A 42 4.83 5.82 9.40
C PHE A 42 5.01 6.96 10.41
N PHE A 43 4.36 8.11 10.17
CA PHE A 43 4.40 9.25 11.08
C PHE A 43 3.82 8.91 12.47
N ILE A 44 2.73 8.13 12.52
CA ILE A 44 2.16 7.62 13.78
C ILE A 44 3.16 6.67 14.49
N ASN A 45 3.81 5.79 13.74
CA ASN A 45 4.75 4.82 14.31
C ASN A 45 6.00 5.49 14.93
N ILE A 46 6.55 6.52 14.27
CA ILE A 46 7.73 7.25 14.77
C ILE A 46 7.42 8.24 15.90
N ASN A 47 6.19 8.78 15.96
CA ASN A 47 5.80 9.82 16.92
C ASN A 47 4.88 9.28 18.03
N GLN A 48 5.29 8.25 18.78
CA GLN A 48 4.54 7.70 19.93
C GLN A 48 4.29 8.72 21.09
N GLY A 49 3.73 9.91 20.83
CA GLY A 49 3.42 10.89 21.88
C GLY A 49 2.87 12.25 21.44
N ILE A 50 2.78 12.62 20.15
CA ILE A 50 2.28 13.95 19.76
C ILE A 50 1.52 13.89 18.43
N SER A 51 0.22 13.57 18.40
CA SER A 51 -0.56 13.75 17.15
C SER A 51 -2.08 13.56 17.30
N ASP A 52 -2.73 14.13 18.31
CA ASP A 52 -4.20 14.26 18.26
C ASP A 52 -4.63 15.40 17.31
N GLU A 53 -3.75 16.37 16.99
CA GLU A 53 -4.11 17.54 16.17
C GLU A 53 -3.81 17.41 14.67
N ILE A 54 -2.99 16.45 14.25
CA ILE A 54 -2.55 16.31 12.83
C ILE A 54 -3.33 15.21 12.10
N ASN A 55 -4.04 14.35 12.85
CA ASN A 55 -4.60 13.11 12.35
C ASN A 55 -5.96 13.33 11.69
N ARG A 56 -5.96 13.82 10.44
CA ARG A 56 -7.16 13.87 9.58
C ARG A 56 -7.44 12.51 8.94
N MET A 57 -7.53 11.47 9.75
CA MET A 57 -8.03 10.15 9.33
C MET A 57 -9.48 10.01 9.77
N THR A 58 -10.36 9.57 8.87
CA THR A 58 -11.71 9.16 9.25
C THR A 58 -11.66 7.92 10.15
N GLN A 59 -12.67 7.71 11.02
CA GLN A 59 -12.71 6.59 11.97
C GLN A 59 -12.43 5.22 11.31
N TYR A 60 -12.88 5.03 10.06
CA TYR A 60 -12.64 3.83 9.23
C TYR A 60 -11.18 3.64 8.81
N GLU A 61 -10.48 4.74 8.53
CA GLU A 61 -9.06 4.74 8.19
C GLU A 61 -8.20 4.42 9.42
N SER A 62 -8.68 4.75 10.63
CA SER A 62 -8.02 4.44 11.90
C SER A 62 -7.93 2.92 12.14
N ASP A 63 -9.00 2.16 11.96
CA ASP A 63 -8.99 0.70 12.17
C ASP A 63 -8.14 -0.05 11.13
N PHE A 64 -8.09 0.45 9.89
CA PHE A 64 -7.17 -0.07 8.87
C PHE A 64 -5.72 0.27 9.22
N SER A 65 -5.44 1.52 9.61
CA SER A 65 -4.12 1.99 9.99
C SER A 65 -3.57 1.33 11.26
N VAL A 66 -4.38 1.04 12.28
CA VAL A 66 -3.92 0.34 13.49
C VAL A 66 -3.42 -1.08 13.18
N ASN A 67 -4.01 -1.74 12.19
CA ASN A 67 -3.55 -3.04 11.72
C ASN A 67 -2.42 -2.92 10.69
N PHE A 68 -2.44 -1.89 9.84
CA PHE A 68 -1.47 -1.69 8.76
C PHE A 68 -0.13 -1.12 9.24
N SER A 69 -0.13 -0.22 10.23
CA SER A 69 1.06 0.35 10.89
C SER A 69 1.98 -0.69 11.51
N LYS A 70 1.45 -1.83 11.95
CA LYS A 70 2.25 -2.96 12.48
C LYS A 70 3.13 -3.63 11.41
N PHE A 71 2.79 -3.45 10.14
CA PHE A 71 3.53 -4.01 9.00
C PHE A 71 4.50 -3.01 8.37
N ILE A 72 4.44 -1.74 8.78
CA ILE A 72 5.35 -0.69 8.32
C ILE A 72 6.33 -0.39 9.45
N ASP A 73 7.60 -0.70 9.23
CA ASP A 73 8.69 -0.31 10.11
C ASP A 73 9.68 0.59 9.37
N LYS A 74 10.62 1.18 10.11
CA LYS A 74 11.67 2.03 9.54
C LYS A 74 12.56 1.32 8.50
N ASN A 75 12.60 -0.01 8.51
CA ASN A 75 13.46 -0.80 7.62
C ASN A 75 12.75 -1.09 6.29
N ASN A 76 11.42 -1.23 6.28
CA ASN A 76 10.67 -1.59 5.08
C ASN A 76 9.88 -0.42 4.44
N VAL A 77 9.63 0.67 5.17
CA VAL A 77 8.82 1.81 4.68
C VAL A 77 9.36 2.40 3.37
N PHE A 78 10.68 2.53 3.24
CA PHE A 78 11.31 3.05 2.03
C PHE A 78 11.13 2.10 0.84
N GLY A 79 11.30 0.79 1.07
CA GLY A 79 11.09 -0.23 0.04
C GLY A 79 9.64 -0.25 -0.44
N ILE A 80 8.68 -0.22 0.49
CA ILE A 80 7.25 -0.19 0.18
C ILE A 80 6.92 1.08 -0.62
N THR A 81 7.38 2.25 -0.15
CA THR A 81 7.16 3.53 -0.83
C THR A 81 7.73 3.52 -2.25
N ASN A 82 8.92 2.96 -2.44
CA ASN A 82 9.54 2.83 -3.75
C ASN A 82 8.68 1.97 -4.70
N GLU A 83 8.19 0.82 -4.25
CA GLU A 83 7.36 -0.05 -5.10
C GLU A 83 6.04 0.61 -5.54
N PHE A 84 5.40 1.37 -4.65
CA PHE A 84 4.21 2.15 -5.01
C PHE A 84 4.52 3.23 -6.06
N ASN A 85 5.64 3.94 -5.90
CA ASN A 85 6.08 4.94 -6.88
C ASN A 85 6.40 4.29 -8.24
N GLN A 86 7.11 3.16 -8.26
CA GLN A 86 7.41 2.43 -9.49
C GLN A 86 6.14 1.93 -10.19
N ALA A 87 5.19 1.38 -9.42
CA ALA A 87 3.90 0.98 -9.97
C ALA A 87 3.17 2.19 -10.60
N SER A 88 3.17 3.34 -9.93
CA SER A 88 2.53 4.56 -10.44
C SER A 88 3.16 5.03 -11.75
N LEU A 89 4.50 5.02 -11.85
CA LEU A 89 5.23 5.32 -13.07
C LEU A 89 4.89 4.34 -14.20
N HIS A 90 4.86 3.04 -13.94
CA HIS A 90 4.52 2.02 -14.94
C HIS A 90 3.07 2.16 -15.45
N ILE A 91 2.11 2.38 -14.55
CA ILE A 91 0.71 2.65 -14.93
C ILE A 91 0.61 3.94 -15.76
N GLY A 92 1.35 4.97 -15.39
CA GLY A 92 1.48 6.22 -16.15
C GLY A 92 2.06 6.03 -17.55
N ALA A 93 3.01 5.10 -17.70
CA ALA A 93 3.65 4.73 -18.97
C ALA A 93 2.83 3.73 -19.80
N ASN A 94 1.56 3.48 -19.48
CA ASN A 94 0.67 2.53 -20.17
C ASN A 94 1.09 1.06 -20.07
N ALA A 95 1.79 0.66 -19.00
CA ALA A 95 2.04 -0.75 -18.73
C ALA A 95 0.73 -1.51 -18.41
N ASN A 96 0.77 -2.84 -18.54
CA ASN A 96 -0.36 -3.69 -18.19
C ASN A 96 -0.59 -3.70 -16.67
N GLY A 97 -1.73 -3.19 -16.21
CA GLY A 97 -2.07 -3.11 -14.80
C GLY A 97 -1.99 -4.45 -14.06
N LYS A 98 -2.48 -5.54 -14.65
CA LYS A 98 -2.40 -6.87 -14.01
C LYS A 98 -0.95 -7.25 -13.68
N ILE A 99 -0.04 -7.04 -14.62
CA ILE A 99 1.38 -7.39 -14.45
C ILE A 99 2.02 -6.49 -13.40
N VAL A 100 1.77 -5.17 -13.48
CA VAL A 100 2.33 -4.19 -12.54
C VAL A 100 1.87 -4.46 -11.11
N PHE A 101 0.57 -4.64 -10.89
CA PHE A 101 0.03 -4.88 -9.55
C PHE A 101 0.43 -6.25 -8.99
N LEU A 102 0.60 -7.28 -9.84
CA LEU A 102 1.09 -8.58 -9.42
C LEU A 102 2.57 -8.53 -9.00
N ASP A 103 3.43 -7.87 -9.78
CA ASP A 103 4.84 -7.67 -9.43
C ASP A 103 4.97 -6.89 -8.12
N MET A 104 4.23 -5.79 -8.01
CA MET A 104 4.18 -4.98 -6.79
C MET A 104 3.75 -5.83 -5.59
N ALA A 105 2.68 -6.61 -5.70
CA ALA A 105 2.19 -7.45 -4.61
C ALA A 105 3.22 -8.50 -4.15
N ASN A 106 3.94 -9.12 -5.10
CA ASN A 106 5.01 -10.08 -4.80
C ASN A 106 6.19 -9.43 -4.06
N LYS A 107 6.61 -8.23 -4.48
CA LYS A 107 7.70 -7.51 -3.81
C LYS A 107 7.30 -7.01 -2.43
N LEU A 108 6.07 -6.51 -2.28
CA LEU A 108 5.52 -6.14 -0.97
C LEU A 108 5.45 -7.34 -0.02
N ALA A 109 5.05 -8.52 -0.51
CA ALA A 109 5.05 -9.74 0.30
C ALA A 109 6.47 -10.06 0.82
N LYS A 110 7.53 -9.87 0.01
CA LYS A 110 8.93 -10.04 0.46
C LYS A 110 9.37 -8.99 1.47
N LEU A 111 8.96 -7.73 1.31
CA LEU A 111 9.34 -6.63 2.20
C LEU A 111 8.65 -6.70 3.58
N ILE A 112 7.46 -7.31 3.64
CA ILE A 112 6.67 -7.47 4.87
C ILE A 112 7.05 -8.76 5.60
N LYS A 113 7.44 -9.81 4.87
CA LYS A 113 7.85 -11.10 5.43
C LYS A 113 9.29 -10.99 5.95
N LYS A 114 9.43 -10.75 7.26
CA LYS A 114 10.68 -11.00 7.99
C LYS A 114 10.96 -12.50 8.07
#